data_AF-A2DY55-F1
#
_entry.id   AF-A2DY55-F1
#
_cell.length_a   1.000
_cell.length_b   1.000
_cell.length_c   1.000
_cell.angle_alpha   90.00
_cell.angle_beta   90.00
_cell.angle_gamma   90.00
#
_symmetry.space_group_name_H-M   'P 1'
#
loop_
_entity.id
_entity.type
_entity.pdbx_description
1 polymer ?
#
loop_
_entity_poly.entity_id
_entity_poly.type
_entity_poly.pdbx_seq_one_letter_code
_entity_poly.pdbx_strand_id
1 'polypeptide(L)'
;MQQLYVITLIIDLIKAIFNCILPQSKNYKGNVDEPVNHEVKQKYSYPTKFPKWAEPVTELFLGRTKNSIKFSPNCKLFRFLRSQYPDNIGTAQHPNGPFMLKGCNLFMYKNLLYLNKFVKLNDDEIRLLGKYAIKDVVDTLNAGHYTVWCSILNCTAFLVGGVIYRYAKLVGAEEEVIEEIKTFAKCFRMHDDFVIYPYDNFLTFNYSDGTQRKILHLDPDMPPLEIVYDDPVFE
;
A
#
# COMPACT_ATOMS: atom_id res chain seq x y z
N MET A 1 11.04 39.82 -22.89
CA MET A 1 9.91 39.09 -23.54
C MET A 1 9.70 37.66 -22.99
N GLN A 2 10.74 36.87 -22.69
CA GLN A 2 10.58 35.50 -22.19
C GLN A 2 9.92 35.38 -20.80
N GLN A 3 10.19 36.30 -19.85
CA GLN A 3 9.58 36.24 -18.52
C GLN A 3 8.06 36.46 -18.50
N LEU A 4 7.54 37.30 -19.42
CA LEU A 4 6.10 37.54 -19.51
C LEU A 4 5.36 36.28 -19.99
N TYR A 5 5.96 35.53 -20.92
CA TYR A 5 5.38 34.32 -21.49
C TYR A 5 5.27 33.18 -20.47
N VAL A 6 6.28 33.03 -19.60
CA VAL A 6 6.28 32.03 -18.52
C VAL A 6 5.20 32.34 -17.47
N ILE A 7 5.01 33.61 -17.13
CA ILE A 7 3.96 34.04 -16.19
C ILE A 7 2.56 33.76 -16.78
N THR A 8 2.36 34.04 -18.06
CA THR A 8 1.09 33.72 -18.74
C THR A 8 0.80 32.23 -18.74
N LEU A 9 1.81 31.38 -19.01
CA LEU A 9 1.69 29.92 -18.97
C LEU A 9 1.32 29.38 -17.59
N ILE A 10 1.91 29.94 -16.53
CA ILE A 10 1.58 29.56 -15.14
C ILE A 10 0.15 29.97 -14.79
N ILE A 11 -0.28 31.17 -15.19
CA ILE A 11 -1.65 31.64 -14.93
C ILE A 11 -2.68 30.79 -15.67
N ASP A 12 -2.41 30.43 -16.92
CA ASP A 12 -3.32 29.60 -17.71
C ASP A 12 -3.38 28.16 -17.20
N LEU A 13 -2.27 27.63 -16.69
CA LEU A 13 -2.24 26.33 -16.00
C LEU A 13 -3.08 26.35 -14.71
N ILE A 14 -2.96 27.41 -13.90
CA ILE A 14 -3.76 27.56 -12.67
C ILE A 14 -5.25 27.70 -13.00
N LYS A 15 -5.61 28.44 -14.04
CA LYS A 15 -7.00 28.55 -14.53
C LYS A 15 -7.54 27.21 -15.02
N ALA A 16 -6.73 26.43 -15.73
CA ALA A 16 -7.13 25.10 -16.20
C ALA A 16 -7.37 24.13 -15.03
N ILE A 17 -6.51 24.17 -14.00
CA ILE A 17 -6.69 23.39 -12.76
C ILE A 17 -7.98 23.80 -12.03
N PHE A 18 -8.21 25.10 -11.86
CA PHE A 18 -9.43 25.61 -11.22
C PHE A 18 -10.70 25.20 -12.00
N ASN A 19 -10.68 25.31 -13.33
CA ASN A 19 -11.80 24.93 -14.18
C ASN A 19 -12.03 23.41 -14.27
N CYS A 20 -11.02 22.58 -14.03
CA CYS A 20 -11.20 21.13 -13.94
C CYS A 20 -11.72 20.66 -12.58
N ILE A 21 -11.35 21.33 -11.48
CA ILE A 21 -11.67 20.88 -10.12
C ILE A 21 -13.05 21.38 -9.65
N LEU A 22 -13.45 22.61 -10.01
CA LEU A 22 -14.71 23.21 -9.55
C LEU A 22 -16.02 22.62 -10.14
N PRO A 23 -16.08 22.07 -11.36
CA PRO A 23 -17.30 21.43 -11.85
C PRO A 23 -17.58 20.09 -11.16
N GLN A 24 -16.53 19.38 -10.73
CA GLN A 24 -16.69 18.09 -10.05
C GLN A 24 -17.25 18.23 -8.63
N SER A 25 -17.13 19.40 -8.00
CA SER A 25 -17.73 19.64 -6.68
C SER A 25 -19.19 20.08 -6.72
N LYS A 26 -19.76 20.36 -7.90
CA LYS A 26 -21.14 20.89 -8.04
C LYS A 26 -22.17 19.86 -8.53
N ASN A 27 -21.76 18.65 -8.92
CA ASN A 27 -22.67 17.60 -9.40
C ASN A 27 -23.01 16.50 -8.38
N TYR A 28 -22.56 16.61 -7.12
CA TYR A 28 -23.12 15.81 -6.03
C TYR A 28 -24.38 16.50 -5.45
N LYS A 29 -25.47 16.49 -6.22
CA LYS A 29 -26.81 16.60 -5.64
C LYS A 29 -27.15 15.21 -5.11
N GLY A 30 -27.07 15.07 -3.79
CA GLY A 30 -27.49 13.86 -3.09
C GLY A 30 -28.94 13.54 -3.41
N ASN A 31 -29.18 12.27 -3.76
CA ASN A 31 -30.51 11.70 -3.58
C ASN A 31 -30.79 11.62 -2.08
N VAL A 32 -31.94 12.16 -1.73
CA VAL A 32 -32.48 12.32 -0.39
C VAL A 32 -33.05 10.98 0.08
N ASP A 33 -32.65 10.61 1.30
CA ASP A 33 -33.29 9.74 2.29
C ASP A 33 -33.72 8.32 1.88
N GLU A 34 -32.78 7.38 2.02
CA GLU A 34 -33.10 6.11 2.71
C GLU A 34 -32.45 6.17 4.11
N PRO A 35 -33.18 5.83 5.18
CA PRO A 35 -32.62 5.79 6.53
C PRO A 35 -31.64 4.62 6.59
N VAL A 36 -30.37 4.90 6.29
CA VAL A 36 -29.28 3.95 6.51
C VAL A 36 -29.18 3.75 8.01
N ASN A 37 -29.69 2.59 8.45
CA ASN A 37 -29.55 2.06 9.80
C ASN A 37 -28.18 2.44 10.38
N HIS A 38 -28.17 3.29 11.42
CA HIS A 38 -26.98 3.71 12.15
C HIS A 38 -26.38 2.59 13.03
N GLU A 39 -26.43 1.36 12.54
CA GLU A 39 -25.65 0.23 13.05
C GLU A 39 -24.56 -0.15 12.04
N VAL A 40 -23.76 0.82 11.59
CA VAL A 40 -22.40 0.49 11.17
C VAL A 40 -21.63 0.24 12.46
N LYS A 41 -21.73 -1.01 12.97
CA LYS A 41 -20.89 -1.50 14.05
C LYS A 41 -19.46 -1.08 13.76
N GLN A 42 -18.88 -0.36 14.71
CA GLN A 42 -17.49 0.03 14.81
C GLN A 42 -16.62 -1.24 14.80
N LYS A 43 -16.38 -1.82 13.62
CA LYS A 43 -15.75 -3.15 13.47
C LYS A 43 -14.23 -3.08 13.38
N TYR A 44 -13.65 -1.88 13.34
CA TYR A 44 -12.24 -1.69 13.03
C TYR A 44 -11.59 -0.68 13.99
N SER A 45 -10.94 -1.22 15.02
CA SER A 45 -10.04 -0.47 15.88
C SER A 45 -8.69 -1.17 15.90
N TYR A 46 -7.62 -0.37 15.86
CA TYR A 46 -6.29 -0.87 16.16
C TYR A 46 -6.27 -1.55 17.54
N PRO A 47 -5.33 -2.48 17.77
CA PRO A 47 -5.22 -3.13 19.07
C PRO A 47 -5.11 -2.10 20.18
N THR A 48 -5.78 -2.37 21.31
CA THR A 48 -5.73 -1.51 22.50
C THR A 48 -4.36 -1.47 23.16
N LYS A 49 -3.48 -2.41 22.79
CA LYS A 49 -2.08 -2.48 23.22
C LYS A 49 -1.19 -2.63 22.00
N PHE A 50 -0.28 -1.67 21.82
CA PHE A 50 0.76 -1.74 20.81
C PHE A 50 2.03 -2.37 21.37
N PRO A 51 2.85 -3.02 20.54
CA PRO A 51 4.20 -3.42 20.93
C PRO A 51 5.03 -2.18 21.31
N LYS A 52 6.04 -2.35 22.17
CA LYS A 52 6.83 -1.24 22.73
C LYS A 52 7.52 -0.36 21.67
N TRP A 53 7.66 -0.85 20.45
CA TRP A 53 8.28 -0.15 19.33
C TRP A 53 7.25 0.56 18.42
N ALA A 54 5.96 0.59 18.76
CA ALA A 54 4.93 1.30 18.03
C ALA A 54 4.08 2.18 18.97
N GLU A 55 3.87 3.44 18.58
CA GLU A 55 3.05 4.39 19.34
C GLU A 55 2.01 5.04 18.41
N PRO A 56 0.72 5.09 18.80
CA PRO A 56 -0.27 5.84 18.04
C PRO A 56 -0.02 7.34 18.24
N VAL A 57 -0.04 8.08 17.13
CA VAL A 57 0.12 9.53 17.12
C VAL A 57 -0.94 10.17 16.24
N THR A 58 -1.32 11.40 16.59
CA THR A 58 -2.24 12.20 15.79
C THR A 58 -1.47 13.35 15.16
N GLU A 59 -1.45 13.40 13.84
CA GLU A 59 -0.77 14.43 13.07
C GLU A 59 -1.77 15.42 12.47
N LEU A 60 -1.40 16.69 12.39
CA LEU A 60 -2.18 17.69 11.67
C LEU A 60 -1.61 17.82 10.25
N PHE A 61 -2.37 17.39 9.25
CA PHE A 61 -1.99 17.48 7.84
C PHE A 61 -3.04 18.23 7.04
N LEU A 62 -2.66 19.36 6.44
CA LEU A 62 -3.56 20.25 5.68
C LEU A 62 -4.86 20.59 6.43
N GLY A 63 -4.75 20.88 7.74
CA GLY A 63 -5.88 21.21 8.60
C GLY A 63 -6.80 20.04 8.95
N ARG A 64 -6.43 18.80 8.60
CA ARG A 64 -7.14 17.58 9.00
C ARG A 64 -6.28 16.76 9.96
N THR A 65 -6.90 16.21 10.99
CA THR A 65 -6.24 15.22 11.85
C THR A 65 -6.12 13.91 11.09
N LYS A 66 -4.92 13.33 11.12
CA LYS A 66 -4.60 12.02 10.56
C LYS A 66 -4.10 11.14 11.69
N ASN A 67 -4.70 9.97 11.81
CA ASN A 67 -4.22 8.94 12.71
C ASN A 67 -3.03 8.24 12.03
N SER A 68 -1.94 8.16 12.76
CA SER A 68 -0.69 7.57 12.31
C SER A 68 -0.10 6.69 13.41
N ILE A 69 0.79 5.79 13.03
CA ILE A 69 1.60 5.04 13.98
C ILE A 69 3.05 5.46 13.78
N LYS A 70 3.70 5.86 14.86
CA LYS A 70 5.14 6.13 14.89
C LYS A 70 5.88 4.91 15.40
N PHE A 71 6.97 4.59 14.71
CA PHE A 71 7.75 3.39 14.94
C PHE A 71 9.14 3.71 15.49
N SER A 72 9.64 2.86 16.37
CA SER A 72 11.04 2.89 16.78
C SER A 72 11.93 2.36 15.64
N PRO A 73 12.90 3.15 15.15
CA PRO A 73 13.80 2.71 14.07
C PRO A 73 14.69 1.52 14.48
N ASN A 74 14.81 1.27 15.78
CA ASN A 74 15.70 0.26 16.35
C ASN A 74 15.02 -1.09 16.56
N CYS A 75 13.74 -1.26 16.21
CA CYS A 75 13.11 -2.58 16.31
C CYS A 75 13.79 -3.58 15.35
N LYS A 76 13.80 -4.86 15.73
CA LYS A 76 14.57 -5.88 14.99
C LYS A 76 14.05 -6.06 13.56
N LEU A 77 12.73 -5.96 13.36
CA LEU A 77 12.11 -5.94 12.04
C LEU A 77 12.72 -4.85 11.14
N PHE A 78 12.70 -3.58 11.54
CA PHE A 78 13.20 -2.52 10.65
C PHE A 78 14.70 -2.57 10.45
N ARG A 79 15.47 -3.03 11.45
CA ARG A 79 16.90 -3.30 11.27
C ARG A 79 17.15 -4.39 10.22
N PHE A 80 16.36 -5.46 10.25
CA PHE A 80 16.40 -6.51 9.24
C PHE A 80 16.01 -5.99 7.85
N LEU A 81 14.89 -5.27 7.72
CA LEU A 81 14.46 -4.72 6.44
C LEU A 81 15.54 -3.81 5.83
N ARG A 82 16.21 -3.00 6.66
CA ARG A 82 17.33 -2.17 6.21
C ARG A 82 18.56 -2.97 5.79
N SER A 83 18.91 -4.04 6.50
CA SER A 83 20.05 -4.88 6.10
C SER A 83 19.80 -5.64 4.80
N GLN A 84 18.53 -5.80 4.42
CA GLN A 84 18.08 -6.43 3.18
C GLN A 84 17.71 -5.41 2.09
N TYR A 85 17.89 -4.11 2.35
CA TYR A 85 17.49 -3.06 1.42
C TYR A 85 18.32 -3.15 0.12
N PRO A 86 17.70 -3.22 -1.06
CA PRO A 86 18.44 -3.33 -2.29
C PRO A 86 18.90 -1.96 -2.81
N ASP A 87 20.21 -1.74 -2.92
CA ASP A 87 20.78 -0.47 -3.41
C ASP A 87 20.44 -0.18 -4.89
N ASN A 88 20.26 -1.23 -5.71
CA ASN A 88 20.23 -1.13 -7.18
C ASN A 88 18.90 -1.58 -7.80
N ILE A 89 17.93 -1.96 -6.98
CA ILE A 89 16.61 -2.36 -7.44
C ILE A 89 15.74 -1.10 -7.40
N GLY A 90 15.32 -0.62 -8.57
CA GLY A 90 14.30 0.41 -8.60
C GLY A 90 14.69 1.78 -9.15
N THR A 91 15.43 1.86 -10.26
CA THR A 91 15.33 3.06 -11.11
C THR A 91 14.36 2.76 -12.26
N ALA A 92 13.38 3.64 -12.48
CA ALA A 92 12.54 3.62 -13.68
C ALA A 92 13.38 3.70 -14.99
N GLN A 93 14.67 4.03 -14.83
CA GLN A 93 15.71 4.12 -15.86
C GLN A 93 16.58 2.87 -15.95
N HIS A 94 16.11 1.70 -15.48
CA HIS A 94 16.84 0.46 -15.74
C HIS A 94 16.92 0.26 -17.28
N PRO A 95 18.10 -0.01 -17.85
CA PRO A 95 18.31 -0.02 -19.31
C PRO A 95 17.43 -1.02 -20.07
N ASN A 96 16.83 -1.98 -19.35
CA ASN A 96 15.94 -3.01 -19.92
C ASN A 96 14.44 -2.78 -19.60
N GLY A 97 14.05 -1.58 -19.15
CA GLY A 97 12.67 -1.25 -18.77
C GLY A 97 12.33 -1.62 -17.31
N PRO A 98 11.08 -1.41 -16.87
CA PRO A 98 10.64 -1.77 -15.52
C PRO A 98 10.81 -3.28 -15.31
N PHE A 99 11.21 -3.68 -14.10
CA PHE A 99 11.31 -5.09 -13.77
C PHE A 99 9.91 -5.68 -13.65
N MET A 100 9.64 -6.66 -14.51
CA MET A 100 8.36 -7.34 -14.61
C MET A 100 8.43 -8.70 -13.92
N LEU A 101 7.40 -9.03 -13.13
CA LEU A 101 7.18 -10.38 -12.61
C LEU A 101 5.77 -10.81 -12.98
N LYS A 102 5.65 -11.92 -13.71
CA LYS A 102 4.36 -12.43 -14.22
C LYS A 102 3.55 -11.37 -14.98
N GLY A 103 4.21 -10.45 -15.68
CA GLY A 103 3.56 -9.37 -16.42
C GLY A 103 3.12 -8.16 -15.57
N CYS A 104 3.52 -8.10 -14.29
CA CYS A 104 3.26 -6.97 -13.41
C CYS A 104 4.54 -6.16 -13.15
N ASN A 105 4.45 -4.84 -13.28
CA ASN A 105 5.54 -3.92 -12.94
C ASN A 105 5.77 -3.86 -11.42
N LEU A 106 6.95 -4.28 -10.96
CA LEU A 106 7.28 -4.34 -9.53
C LEU A 106 7.51 -2.97 -8.86
N PHE A 107 7.53 -1.88 -9.62
CA PHE A 107 7.60 -0.52 -9.07
C PHE A 107 6.25 -0.03 -8.51
N MET A 108 5.15 -0.64 -8.94
CA MET A 108 3.84 -0.23 -8.49
C MET A 108 3.48 -1.01 -7.22
N TYR A 109 3.39 -0.30 -6.10
CA TYR A 109 2.98 -0.88 -4.81
C TYR A 109 1.75 -1.81 -4.90
N LYS A 110 0.75 -1.43 -5.71
CA LYS A 110 -0.47 -2.23 -5.90
C LYS A 110 -0.25 -3.54 -6.66
N ASN A 111 0.77 -3.59 -7.54
CA ASN A 111 1.20 -4.83 -8.18
C ASN A 111 1.85 -5.75 -7.15
N LEU A 112 2.61 -5.20 -6.18
CA LEU A 112 3.19 -5.99 -5.09
C LEU A 112 2.10 -6.66 -4.24
N LEU A 113 1.05 -5.91 -3.89
CA LEU A 113 -0.11 -6.46 -3.17
C LEU A 113 -0.83 -7.55 -3.97
N TYR A 114 -1.04 -7.32 -5.27
CA TYR A 114 -1.67 -8.30 -6.15
C TYR A 114 -0.86 -9.61 -6.18
N LEU A 115 0.43 -9.52 -6.51
CA LEU A 115 1.34 -10.67 -6.58
C LEU A 115 1.46 -11.37 -5.22
N ASN A 116 1.50 -10.62 -4.13
CA ASN A 116 1.58 -11.17 -2.78
C ASN A 116 0.39 -12.08 -2.45
N LYS A 117 -0.82 -11.70 -2.87
CA LYS A 117 -2.06 -12.33 -2.42
C LYS A 117 -2.68 -13.33 -3.40
N PHE A 118 -2.58 -13.07 -4.70
CA PHE A 118 -3.36 -13.79 -5.72
C PHE A 118 -2.51 -14.59 -6.70
N VAL A 119 -1.18 -14.53 -6.59
CA VAL A 119 -0.29 -15.21 -7.53
C VAL A 119 0.55 -16.23 -6.77
N LYS A 120 0.56 -17.48 -7.28
CA LYS A 120 1.42 -18.52 -6.75
C LYS A 120 2.86 -18.22 -7.19
N LEU A 121 3.72 -17.99 -6.20
CA LEU A 121 5.12 -17.63 -6.40
C LEU A 121 6.03 -18.78 -5.99
N ASN A 122 7.06 -19.06 -6.77
CA ASN A 122 8.15 -19.94 -6.35
C ASN A 122 9.19 -19.18 -5.50
N ASP A 123 10.18 -19.89 -4.95
CA ASP A 123 11.19 -19.30 -4.06
C ASP A 123 11.99 -18.16 -4.70
N ASP A 124 12.37 -18.27 -5.98
CA ASP A 124 13.10 -17.21 -6.69
C ASP A 124 12.22 -15.97 -6.91
N GLU A 125 10.95 -16.19 -7.22
CA GLU A 125 9.95 -15.13 -7.37
C GLU A 125 9.65 -14.44 -6.03
N ILE A 126 9.61 -15.20 -4.93
CA ILE A 126 9.50 -14.65 -3.56
C ILE A 126 10.76 -13.86 -3.21
N ARG A 127 11.96 -14.34 -3.56
CA ARG A 127 13.22 -13.60 -3.34
C ARG A 127 13.22 -12.27 -4.07
N LEU A 128 12.76 -12.25 -5.32
CA LEU A 128 12.65 -11.02 -6.11
C LEU A 128 11.60 -10.08 -5.53
N LEU A 129 10.36 -10.55 -5.38
CA LEU A 129 9.24 -9.73 -4.89
C LEU A 129 9.49 -9.22 -3.48
N GLY A 130 10.09 -10.03 -2.61
CA GLY A 130 10.48 -9.66 -1.25
C GLY A 130 11.41 -8.45 -1.21
N LYS A 131 12.41 -8.37 -2.10
CA LYS A 131 13.31 -7.21 -2.18
C LYS A 131 12.56 -5.92 -2.57
N TYR A 132 11.64 -6.01 -3.53
CA TYR A 132 10.81 -4.87 -3.92
C TYR A 132 9.86 -4.43 -2.80
N ALA A 133 9.22 -5.37 -2.12
CA ALA A 133 8.38 -5.08 -0.98
C ALA A 133 9.19 -4.45 0.18
N ILE A 134 10.38 -4.97 0.48
CA ILE A 134 11.29 -4.40 1.49
C ILE A 134 11.64 -2.95 1.12
N LYS A 135 11.99 -2.69 -0.14
CA LYS A 135 12.30 -1.35 -0.62
C LYS A 135 11.12 -0.39 -0.41
N ASP A 136 9.92 -0.78 -0.84
CA ASP A 136 8.71 0.03 -0.69
C ASP A 136 8.39 0.35 0.79
N VAL A 137 8.49 -0.65 1.67
CA VAL A 137 8.28 -0.47 3.11
C VAL A 137 9.32 0.47 3.72
N VAL A 138 10.61 0.28 3.40
CA VAL A 138 11.68 1.14 3.93
C VAL A 138 11.57 2.56 3.38
N ASP A 139 11.23 2.74 2.11
CA ASP A 139 11.03 4.06 1.51
C ASP A 139 9.84 4.78 2.14
N THR A 140 8.74 4.06 2.41
CA THR A 140 7.58 4.57 3.17
C THR A 140 7.98 5.02 4.58
N LEU A 141 8.74 4.20 5.30
CA LEU A 141 9.24 4.55 6.64
C LEU A 141 10.17 5.77 6.58
N ASN A 142 11.04 5.88 5.57
CA ASN A 142 11.94 7.02 5.41
C ASN A 142 11.17 8.32 5.14
N ALA A 143 10.19 8.29 4.23
CA ALA A 143 9.41 9.47 3.86
C ALA A 143 8.62 10.05 5.04
N GLY A 144 8.10 9.18 5.92
CA GLY A 144 7.35 9.58 7.11
C GLY A 144 8.20 9.76 8.37
N HIS A 145 9.53 9.67 8.29
CA HIS A 145 10.41 9.63 9.47
C HIS A 145 9.96 8.61 10.53
N TYR A 146 9.62 7.40 10.07
CA TYR A 146 9.04 6.29 10.83
C TYR A 146 7.63 6.53 11.38
N THR A 147 6.94 7.58 10.92
CA THR A 147 5.51 7.76 11.15
C THR A 147 4.74 7.39 9.88
N VAL A 148 3.79 6.46 10.00
CA VAL A 148 3.01 5.94 8.86
C VAL A 148 1.53 6.14 9.10
N TRP A 149 0.82 6.70 8.12
CA TRP A 149 -0.63 6.87 8.18
C TRP A 149 -1.33 5.53 8.23
N CYS A 150 -2.38 5.43 9.05
CA CYS A 150 -3.16 4.21 9.23
C CYS A 150 -3.67 3.57 7.92
N SER A 151 -4.01 4.37 6.91
CA SER A 151 -4.44 3.84 5.60
C SER A 151 -3.33 3.15 4.81
N ILE A 152 -2.10 3.68 4.91
CA ILE A 152 -0.91 3.10 4.27
C ILE A 152 -0.47 1.86 5.07
N LEU A 153 -0.61 1.92 6.39
CA LEU A 153 -0.15 0.90 7.30
C LEU A 153 -0.83 -0.46 7.12
N ASN A 154 -2.16 -0.50 6.87
CA ASN A 154 -2.87 -1.74 6.56
C ASN A 154 -2.21 -2.48 5.38
N CYS A 155 -2.03 -1.71 4.30
CA CYS A 155 -1.36 -2.07 3.08
C CYS A 155 0.07 -2.61 3.34
N THR A 156 0.90 -1.84 4.04
CA THR A 156 2.25 -2.26 4.45
C THR A 156 2.24 -3.58 5.25
N ALA A 157 1.26 -3.77 6.14
CA ALA A 157 1.15 -4.97 6.95
C ALA A 157 0.82 -6.23 6.13
N PHE A 158 0.11 -6.10 5.00
CA PHE A 158 -0.05 -7.21 4.05
C PHE A 158 1.26 -7.63 3.40
N LEU A 159 2.11 -6.68 3.02
CA LEU A 159 3.43 -7.00 2.46
C LEU A 159 4.35 -7.62 3.52
N VAL A 160 4.37 -7.04 4.74
CA VAL A 160 5.17 -7.52 5.87
C VAL A 160 4.77 -8.94 6.25
N GLY A 161 3.48 -9.18 6.48
CA GLY A 161 2.94 -10.49 6.86
C GLY A 161 2.92 -11.53 5.75
N GLY A 162 2.99 -11.12 4.48
CA GLY A 162 2.95 -12.00 3.32
C GLY A 162 4.33 -12.28 2.74
N VAL A 163 4.68 -11.56 1.67
CA VAL A 163 5.90 -11.81 0.89
C VAL A 163 7.17 -11.54 1.69
N ILE A 164 7.20 -10.53 2.57
CA ILE A 164 8.38 -10.25 3.41
C ILE A 164 8.59 -11.35 4.44
N TYR A 165 7.52 -11.88 5.04
CA TYR A 165 7.60 -13.06 5.92
C TYR A 165 8.18 -14.27 5.18
N ARG A 166 7.66 -14.60 4.00
CA ARG A 166 8.17 -15.72 3.17
C ARG A 166 9.63 -15.51 2.78
N TYR A 167 9.99 -14.29 2.35
CA TYR A 167 11.36 -13.89 2.06
C TYR A 167 12.29 -14.08 3.26
N ALA A 168 11.88 -13.62 4.45
CA ALA A 168 12.67 -13.69 5.67
C ALA A 168 13.00 -15.15 6.03
N LYS A 169 12.05 -16.07 5.89
CA LYS A 169 12.29 -17.51 6.07
C LYS A 169 13.28 -18.06 5.03
N LEU A 170 13.15 -17.67 3.76
CA LEU A 170 14.04 -18.13 2.68
C LEU A 170 15.49 -17.65 2.81
N VAL A 171 15.74 -16.52 3.48
CA VAL A 171 17.09 -16.01 3.75
C VAL A 171 17.62 -16.40 5.13
N GLY A 172 16.86 -17.20 5.90
CA GLY A 172 17.29 -17.65 7.23
C GLY A 172 17.36 -16.54 8.27
N ALA A 173 16.40 -15.61 8.26
CA ALA A 173 16.31 -14.57 9.28
C ALA A 173 16.17 -15.17 10.68
N GLU A 174 16.72 -14.49 11.69
CA GLU A 174 16.65 -14.90 13.09
C GLU A 174 15.18 -15.03 13.56
N GLU A 175 14.90 -16.00 14.43
CA GLU A 175 13.52 -16.25 14.92
C GLU A 175 12.89 -15.01 15.54
N GLU A 176 13.69 -14.17 16.22
CA GLU A 176 13.20 -12.93 16.81
C GLU A 176 12.74 -11.91 15.74
N VAL A 177 13.35 -11.90 14.55
CA VAL A 177 12.88 -11.09 13.42
C VAL A 177 11.56 -11.66 12.88
N ILE A 178 11.46 -12.98 12.79
CA ILE A 178 10.24 -13.66 12.35
C ILE A 178 9.08 -13.34 13.30
N GLU A 179 9.29 -13.37 14.62
CA GLU A 179 8.28 -13.00 15.61
C GLU A 179 7.87 -11.52 15.53
N GLU A 180 8.80 -10.61 15.23
CA GLU A 180 8.48 -9.20 15.00
C GLU A 180 7.66 -8.99 13.73
N ILE A 181 7.92 -9.76 12.66
CA ILE A 181 7.08 -9.77 11.44
C ILE A 181 5.65 -10.23 11.78
N LYS A 182 5.51 -11.34 12.51
CA LYS A 182 4.19 -11.87 12.92
C LYS A 182 3.44 -10.84 13.77
N THR A 183 4.12 -10.26 14.75
CA THR A 183 3.56 -9.23 15.64
C THR A 183 3.11 -8.00 14.86
N PHE A 184 3.94 -7.52 13.93
CA PHE A 184 3.59 -6.39 13.05
C PHE A 184 2.35 -6.70 12.23
N ALA A 185 2.32 -7.85 11.56
CA ALA A 185 1.17 -8.25 10.75
C ALA A 185 -0.10 -8.33 11.61
N LYS A 186 -0.05 -8.99 12.77
CA LYS A 186 -1.20 -9.11 13.69
C LYS A 186 -1.75 -7.77 14.17
N CYS A 187 -0.87 -6.79 14.43
CA CYS A 187 -1.29 -5.48 14.93
C CYS A 187 -1.91 -4.58 13.85
N PHE A 188 -1.47 -4.73 12.60
CA PHE A 188 -1.67 -3.70 11.58
C PHE A 188 -2.38 -4.18 10.30
N ARG A 189 -2.42 -5.49 10.05
CA ARG A 189 -3.18 -6.10 8.94
C ARG A 189 -4.63 -6.27 9.38
N MET A 190 -5.44 -5.24 9.18
CA MET A 190 -6.79 -5.17 9.75
C MET A 190 -7.84 -5.93 8.93
N HIS A 191 -7.91 -5.64 7.64
CA HIS A 191 -8.88 -6.27 6.74
C HIS A 191 -8.40 -6.15 5.30
N ASP A 192 -8.92 -7.02 4.46
CA ASP A 192 -8.71 -6.92 3.04
C ASP A 192 -9.50 -5.71 2.54
N ASP A 193 -8.82 -4.60 2.30
CA ASP A 193 -9.33 -3.44 1.56
C ASP A 193 -8.16 -2.71 0.92
N PHE A 194 -7.95 -2.99 -0.36
CA PHE A 194 -6.92 -2.32 -1.14
C PHE A 194 -7.20 -2.41 -2.63
N VAL A 195 -6.57 -1.47 -3.33
CA VAL A 195 -6.66 -1.35 -4.77
C VAL A 195 -5.56 -2.21 -5.41
N ILE A 196 -5.92 -3.02 -6.40
CA ILE A 196 -5.01 -3.91 -7.14
C ILE A 196 -4.99 -3.61 -8.65
N TYR A 197 -3.87 -3.95 -9.27
CA TYR A 197 -3.59 -3.86 -10.71
C TYR A 197 -3.12 -5.24 -11.19
N PRO A 198 -4.02 -6.14 -11.58
CA PRO A 198 -3.66 -7.52 -11.92
C PRO A 198 -2.85 -7.65 -13.21
N TYR A 199 -2.97 -6.65 -14.09
CA TYR A 199 -2.34 -6.60 -15.39
C TYR A 199 -1.94 -5.14 -15.58
N ASP A 200 -0.74 -4.85 -16.08
CA ASP A 200 -0.24 -3.49 -16.39
C ASP A 200 -1.15 -2.69 -17.38
N ASN A 201 -2.34 -3.20 -17.70
CA ASN A 201 -3.38 -2.69 -18.59
C ASN A 201 -4.21 -1.55 -17.99
N PHE A 202 -3.72 -0.83 -16.98
CA PHE A 202 -4.41 0.28 -16.30
C PHE A 202 -5.76 -0.05 -15.62
N LEU A 203 -6.16 -1.33 -15.57
CA LEU A 203 -7.41 -1.75 -14.96
C LEU A 203 -7.32 -1.72 -13.43
N THR A 204 -8.18 -0.94 -12.80
CA THR A 204 -8.13 -0.70 -11.36
C THR A 204 -9.28 -1.41 -10.67
N PHE A 205 -8.98 -2.28 -9.70
CA PHE A 205 -10.00 -3.00 -8.93
C PHE A 205 -9.84 -2.74 -7.44
N ASN A 206 -10.97 -2.60 -6.75
CA ASN A 206 -11.01 -2.67 -5.29
C ASN A 206 -11.24 -4.12 -4.89
N TYR A 207 -10.35 -4.67 -4.10
CA TYR A 207 -10.53 -5.94 -3.45
C TYR A 207 -10.87 -5.71 -1.98
N SER A 208 -11.99 -6.25 -1.52
CA SER A 208 -12.37 -6.21 -0.12
C SER A 208 -13.03 -7.50 0.37
N ASP A 209 -12.41 -8.12 1.38
CA ASP A 209 -12.86 -9.34 2.07
C ASP A 209 -13.44 -10.42 1.13
N GLY A 210 -12.67 -10.79 0.10
CA GLY A 210 -13.05 -11.83 -0.87
C GLY A 210 -13.96 -11.34 -2.00
N THR A 211 -14.39 -10.07 -1.97
CA THR A 211 -15.15 -9.46 -3.05
C THR A 211 -14.28 -8.53 -3.89
N GLN A 212 -14.52 -8.51 -5.19
CA GLN A 212 -13.84 -7.63 -6.13
C GLN A 212 -14.84 -6.70 -6.81
N ARG A 213 -14.49 -5.42 -6.94
CA ARG A 213 -15.32 -4.41 -7.61
C ARG A 213 -14.49 -3.61 -8.59
N LYS A 214 -15.00 -3.44 -9.80
CA LYS A 214 -14.46 -2.48 -10.76
C LYS A 214 -14.68 -1.06 -10.25
N ILE A 215 -13.69 -0.20 -10.45
CA ILE A 215 -13.80 1.21 -10.06
C ILE A 215 -14.59 1.99 -11.11
N LEU A 216 -14.38 1.70 -12.41
CA LEU A 216 -15.13 2.33 -13.49
C LEU A 216 -16.13 1.34 -14.07
N HIS A 217 -17.36 1.79 -14.33
CA HIS A 217 -18.43 0.94 -14.85
C HIS A 217 -18.11 0.32 -16.22
N LEU A 218 -17.27 0.99 -17.01
CA LEU A 218 -16.86 0.56 -18.35
C LEU A 218 -15.70 -0.45 -18.34
N ASP A 219 -15.05 -0.66 -17.19
CA ASP A 219 -13.97 -1.65 -17.10
C ASP A 219 -14.55 -3.06 -17.24
N PRO A 220 -13.82 -3.97 -17.91
CA PRO A 220 -14.20 -5.38 -17.97
C PRO A 220 -14.22 -5.97 -16.56
N ASP A 221 -15.08 -6.96 -16.35
CA ASP A 221 -15.07 -7.72 -15.11
C ASP A 221 -13.75 -8.48 -14.99
N MET A 222 -13.20 -8.50 -13.79
CA MET A 222 -11.94 -9.18 -13.50
C MET A 222 -12.14 -10.69 -13.59
N PRO A 223 -11.21 -11.46 -14.19
CA PRO A 223 -11.25 -12.92 -14.03
C PRO A 223 -11.22 -13.28 -12.53
N PRO A 224 -11.85 -14.38 -12.13
CA PRO A 224 -11.87 -14.79 -10.73
C PRO A 224 -10.44 -14.91 -10.20
N LEU A 225 -10.19 -14.28 -9.06
CA LEU A 225 -8.92 -14.38 -8.36
C LEU A 225 -8.93 -15.62 -7.48
N GLU A 226 -7.94 -16.47 -7.65
CA GLU A 226 -7.67 -17.54 -6.70
C GLU A 226 -6.80 -16.97 -5.58
N ILE A 227 -7.35 -16.94 -4.36
CA ILE A 227 -6.54 -16.67 -3.16
C ILE A 227 -5.57 -17.85 -3.03
N VAL A 228 -4.28 -17.55 -3.04
CA VAL A 228 -3.27 -18.60 -2.82
C VAL A 228 -3.30 -18.96 -1.34
N TYR A 229 -3.60 -20.23 -1.04
CA TYR A 229 -3.74 -20.78 0.32
C TYR A 229 -2.48 -20.68 1.22
N ASP A 230 -1.37 -20.12 0.71
CA ASP A 230 -0.11 -19.95 1.43
C ASP A 230 0.07 -18.53 2.02
N ASP A 231 -0.98 -17.70 2.02
CA ASP A 231 -0.98 -16.42 2.74
C ASP A 231 -0.95 -16.67 4.26
N PRO A 232 0.12 -16.27 4.98
CA PRO A 232 0.24 -16.55 6.40
C PRO A 232 -0.89 -15.88 7.19
N VAL A 233 -1.62 -16.69 7.94
CA VAL A 233 -2.58 -16.24 8.94
C VAL A 233 -1.89 -16.24 10.29
N PHE A 234 -1.92 -15.10 10.98
CA PHE A 234 -1.35 -14.95 12.32
C PHE A 234 -2.51 -14.79 13.31
N GLU A 235 -2.87 -15.89 13.98
CA GLU A 235 -3.90 -15.91 15.04
C GLU A 235 -3.45 -15.17 16.32
#